data_AF-A0A8X6TB35-F1
#
_entry.id   AF-A0A8X6TB35-F1
#
_cell.length_a   1.000
_cell.length_b   1.000
_cell.length_c   1.000
_cell.angle_alpha   90.00
_cell.angle_beta   90.00
_cell.angle_gamma   90.00
#
_symmetry.space_group_name_H-M   'P 1'
#
loop_
_entity.id
_entity.type
_entity.pdbx_description
1 polymer ?
#
loop_
_entity_poly.entity_id
_entity_poly.type
_entity_poly.pdbx_seq_one_letter_code
_entity_poly.pdbx_strand_id
1 'polypeptide(L)'
;MVSLHEKEFKLVTIRRSKRKEFNHSFPNEEPSDIKVDFPKLQNLYPIQIFDKKFSKEYIGTLACTTKLNASQKGEMIAIDYTDIAQLLGLLLLSDYHWVPKEIYYWCTAKDLKVEIASTVMSRNHFHPIKKMFSLK
;
A
#
# COMPACT_ATOMS: atom_id res chain seq x y z
N MET A 1 15.52 16.95 -37.93
CA MET A 1 16.04 15.74 -37.24
C MET A 1 16.31 16.07 -35.78
N VAL A 2 15.31 15.92 -34.90
CA VAL A 2 15.51 15.64 -33.46
C VAL A 2 14.28 14.85 -33.02
N SER A 3 14.43 13.53 -32.87
CA SER A 3 13.40 12.65 -32.31
C SER A 3 13.66 12.56 -30.80
N LEU A 4 12.85 13.28 -30.00
CA LEU A 4 12.86 13.13 -28.56
C LEU A 4 11.99 11.91 -28.23
N HIS A 5 12.66 10.89 -27.69
CA HIS A 5 12.06 9.63 -27.26
C HIS A 5 11.06 9.88 -26.13
N GLU A 6 9.80 10.04 -26.47
CA GLU A 6 8.66 9.96 -25.57
C GLU A 6 8.52 8.49 -25.15
N LYS A 7 9.15 8.13 -24.02
CA LYS A 7 8.90 6.83 -23.39
C LYS A 7 7.53 6.88 -22.74
N GLU A 8 6.51 6.48 -23.48
CA GLU A 8 5.19 6.21 -22.94
C GLU A 8 5.28 5.23 -21.77
N PHE A 9 4.96 5.71 -20.57
CA PHE A 9 4.63 4.86 -19.45
C PHE A 9 3.30 4.18 -19.77
N LYS A 10 3.37 2.94 -20.28
CA LYS A 10 2.18 2.10 -20.43
C LYS A 10 1.55 1.89 -19.07
N LEU A 11 0.43 2.58 -18.84
CA LEU A 11 -0.49 2.31 -17.74
C LEU A 11 -0.98 0.86 -17.90
N VAL A 12 -0.39 -0.06 -17.14
CA VAL A 12 -0.90 -1.42 -17.02
C VAL A 12 -2.27 -1.31 -16.37
N THR A 13 -3.31 -1.44 -17.19
CA THR A 13 -4.69 -1.48 -16.73
C THR A 13 -4.89 -2.80 -15.99
N ILE A 14 -4.74 -2.78 -14.66
CA ILE A 14 -4.98 -3.95 -13.82
C ILE A 14 -6.49 -4.20 -13.79
N ARG A 15 -6.99 -4.99 -14.75
CA ARG A 15 -8.31 -5.60 -14.64
C ARG A 15 -8.29 -6.54 -13.44
N ARG A 16 -9.13 -6.27 -12.44
CA ARG A 16 -9.36 -7.17 -11.30
C ARG A 16 -10.02 -8.48 -11.80
N SER A 17 -9.18 -9.39 -12.30
CA SER A 17 -9.59 -10.75 -12.64
C SER A 17 -9.92 -11.49 -11.34
N LYS A 18 -11.11 -12.08 -11.26
CA LYS A 18 -11.46 -13.00 -10.17
C LYS A 18 -10.63 -14.27 -10.39
N ARG A 19 -9.52 -14.37 -9.65
CA ARG A 19 -8.54 -15.47 -9.66
C ARG A 19 -7.66 -15.50 -10.92
N LYS A 20 -6.59 -14.70 -10.90
CA LYS A 20 -5.30 -15.24 -11.36
C LYS A 20 -4.70 -15.92 -10.14
N GLU A 21 -4.35 -17.20 -10.27
CA GLU A 21 -3.49 -17.85 -9.28
C GLU A 21 -2.27 -16.96 -9.10
N PHE A 22 -2.10 -16.42 -7.91
CA PHE A 22 -0.98 -15.56 -7.58
C PHE A 22 0.21 -16.50 -7.43
N ASN A 23 0.96 -16.69 -8.51
CA ASN A 23 2.21 -17.44 -8.44
C ASN A 23 3.15 -16.67 -7.51
N HIS A 24 3.37 -17.20 -6.30
CA HIS A 24 4.33 -16.66 -5.32
C HIS A 24 5.79 -16.82 -5.76
N SER A 25 6.05 -17.34 -6.96
CA SER A 25 7.38 -17.34 -7.55
C SER A 25 7.71 -15.91 -7.96
N PHE A 26 8.58 -15.25 -7.19
CA PHE A 26 9.31 -14.11 -7.71
C PHE A 26 10.01 -14.54 -9.00
N PRO A 27 10.05 -13.70 -10.05
CA PRO A 27 10.88 -14.01 -11.21
C PRO A 27 12.29 -14.29 -10.71
N ASN A 28 12.93 -15.35 -11.22
CA ASN A 28 14.32 -15.73 -10.89
C ASN A 28 15.35 -14.70 -11.43
N GLU A 29 14.93 -13.47 -11.70
CA GLU A 29 15.80 -12.38 -12.05
C GLU A 29 16.48 -11.91 -10.75
N GLU A 30 17.80 -11.94 -10.73
CA GLU A 30 18.55 -11.34 -9.64
C GLU A 30 18.14 -9.86 -9.53
N PRO A 31 17.83 -9.36 -8.32
CA PRO A 31 17.51 -7.95 -8.14
C PRO A 31 18.67 -7.10 -8.65
N SER A 32 18.39 -6.22 -9.59
CA SER A 32 19.35 -5.23 -10.07
C SER A 32 19.81 -4.34 -8.91
N ASP A 33 21.10 -3.98 -8.90
CA ASP A 33 21.68 -3.15 -7.85
C ASP A 33 20.97 -1.78 -7.84
N ILE A 34 20.52 -1.33 -6.67
CA ILE A 34 19.76 -0.08 -6.46
C ILE A 34 20.53 1.12 -7.04
N LYS A 35 21.86 1.03 -7.09
CA LYS A 35 22.76 2.03 -7.67
C LYS A 35 22.54 2.26 -9.16
N VAL A 36 22.18 1.19 -9.88
CA VAL A 36 22.01 1.22 -11.35
C VAL A 36 20.65 1.81 -11.70
N ASP A 37 19.58 1.35 -11.04
CA ASP A 37 18.22 1.73 -11.41
C ASP A 37 17.76 3.03 -10.73
N PHE A 38 18.23 3.28 -9.50
CA PHE A 38 17.79 4.40 -8.68
C PHE A 38 18.95 5.09 -7.95
N PRO A 39 19.90 5.71 -8.68
CA PRO A 39 21.07 6.36 -8.07
C PRO A 39 20.69 7.47 -7.07
N LYS A 40 19.52 8.09 -7.23
CA LYS A 40 18.98 9.12 -6.32
C LYS A 40 18.50 8.57 -4.96
N LEU A 41 18.38 7.25 -4.81
CA LEU A 41 17.92 6.58 -3.58
C LEU A 41 19.08 5.96 -2.77
N GLN A 42 20.28 5.91 -3.32
CA GLN A 42 21.43 5.19 -2.75
C GLN A 42 21.81 5.63 -1.33
N ASN A 43 21.61 6.91 -1.00
CA ASN A 43 22.01 7.50 0.29
C ASN A 43 20.81 7.85 1.19
N LEU A 44 19.62 7.33 0.89
CA LEU A 44 18.41 7.60 1.67
C LEU A 44 18.07 6.43 2.57
N TYR A 45 17.65 6.74 3.79
CA TYR A 45 17.04 5.74 4.67
C TYR A 45 15.68 5.30 4.13
N PRO A 46 15.24 4.06 4.36
CA PRO A 46 13.96 3.54 3.87
C PRO A 46 12.76 4.48 4.17
N ILE A 47 12.75 5.10 5.35
CA ILE A 47 11.71 6.06 5.72
C ILE A 47 11.73 7.34 4.87
N GLN A 48 12.91 7.82 4.48
CA GLN A 48 13.06 8.99 3.60
C GLN A 48 12.64 8.66 2.17
N ILE A 49 12.89 7.42 1.72
CA ILE A 49 12.39 6.93 0.43
C ILE A 49 10.86 6.90 0.46
N PHE A 50 10.28 6.41 1.55
CA PHE A 50 8.83 6.40 1.76
C PHE A 50 8.27 7.82 1.71
N ASP A 51 8.81 8.77 2.47
CA ASP A 51 8.35 10.16 2.51
C ASP A 51 8.43 10.85 1.14
N LYS A 52 9.43 10.50 0.31
CA LYS A 52 9.53 11.02 -1.06
C LYS A 52 8.46 10.46 -1.99
N LYS A 53 8.02 9.22 -1.78
CA LYS A 53 7.00 8.56 -2.62
C LYS A 53 5.58 8.83 -2.13
N PHE A 54 5.41 8.89 -0.82
CA PHE A 54 4.16 9.12 -0.11
C PHE A 54 4.28 10.41 0.71
N SER A 55 4.32 11.55 0.03
CA SER A 55 4.39 12.85 0.69
C SER A 55 3.19 13.06 1.61
N LYS A 56 3.35 13.91 2.63
CA LYS A 56 2.24 14.21 3.56
C LYS A 56 1.01 14.75 2.84
N GLU A 57 1.22 15.57 1.83
CA GLU A 57 0.18 16.12 0.95
C GLU A 57 -0.55 14.99 0.20
N TYR A 58 0.19 14.04 -0.37
CA TYR A 58 -0.40 12.91 -1.09
C TYR A 58 -1.22 11.99 -0.17
N ILE A 59 -0.73 11.68 1.03
CA ILE A 59 -1.52 10.92 2.00
C ILE A 59 -2.77 11.71 2.42
N GLY A 60 -2.65 13.04 2.56
CA GLY A 60 -3.79 13.92 2.83
C GLY A 60 -4.85 13.88 1.72
N THR A 61 -4.45 13.88 0.44
CA THR A 61 -5.40 13.74 -0.67
C THR A 61 -6.05 12.35 -0.69
N LEU A 62 -5.33 11.30 -0.32
CA LEU A 62 -5.90 9.95 -0.13
C LEU A 62 -6.93 9.92 1.00
N ALA A 63 -6.68 10.61 2.12
CA ALA A 63 -7.66 10.72 3.21
C ALA A 63 -8.93 11.44 2.75
N CYS A 64 -8.79 12.57 2.05
CA CYS A 64 -9.92 13.32 1.49
C CYS A 64 -10.74 12.49 0.49
N THR A 65 -10.08 11.80 -0.44
CA THR A 65 -10.78 10.96 -1.43
C THR A 65 -11.45 9.76 -0.77
N THR A 66 -10.85 9.15 0.25
CA THR A 66 -11.46 8.04 1.00
C THR A 66 -12.69 8.49 1.78
N LYS A 67 -12.65 9.67 2.42
CA LYS A 67 -13.84 10.29 3.05
C LYS A 67 -14.96 10.52 2.04
N LEU A 68 -14.61 11.08 0.89
CA LEU A 68 -15.59 11.33 -0.17
C LEU A 68 -16.23 10.03 -0.64
N ASN A 69 -15.44 8.97 -0.84
CA ASN A 69 -15.95 7.65 -1.23
C ASN A 69 -16.88 7.05 -0.17
N ALA A 70 -16.56 7.21 1.12
CA ALA A 70 -17.41 6.77 2.23
C ALA A 70 -18.75 7.53 2.22
N SER A 71 -18.69 8.86 2.09
CA SER A 71 -19.88 9.71 2.00
C SER A 71 -20.77 9.36 0.80
N GLN A 72 -20.18 9.09 -0.37
CA GLN A 72 -20.92 8.67 -1.56
C GLN A 72 -21.65 7.34 -1.40
N LYS A 73 -21.17 6.47 -0.50
CA LYS A 73 -21.79 5.18 -0.18
C LYS A 73 -22.71 5.25 1.05
N GLY A 74 -22.93 6.44 1.61
CA GLY A 74 -23.75 6.63 2.80
C GLY A 74 -23.10 6.14 4.10
N GLU A 75 -21.78 5.87 4.10
CA GLU A 75 -21.03 5.47 5.30
C GLU A 75 -20.38 6.73 5.93
N MET A 76 -20.68 7.02 7.19
CA MET A 76 -19.98 8.03 7.97
C MET A 76 -18.82 7.39 8.73
N ILE A 77 -17.63 7.46 8.14
CA ILE A 77 -16.39 6.99 8.78
C ILE A 77 -15.53 8.21 9.09
N ALA A 78 -15.11 8.35 10.34
CA ALA A 78 -14.07 9.29 10.71
C ALA A 78 -12.73 8.76 10.21
N ILE A 79 -12.15 9.47 9.24
CA ILE A 79 -10.85 9.13 8.65
C ILE A 79 -9.95 10.34 8.87
N ASP A 80 -8.69 10.14 9.16
CA ASP A 80 -7.69 11.20 9.19
C ASP A 80 -6.44 10.81 8.38
N TYR A 81 -5.52 11.77 8.23
CA TYR A 81 -4.19 11.52 7.68
C TYR A 81 -3.53 10.30 8.34
N THR A 82 -3.60 10.23 9.68
CA THR A 82 -2.98 9.17 10.47
C THR A 82 -3.55 7.80 10.13
N ASP A 83 -4.87 7.70 9.93
CA ASP A 83 -5.51 6.44 9.57
C ASP A 83 -5.02 5.92 8.22
N ILE A 84 -4.87 6.80 7.22
CA ILE A 84 -4.37 6.39 5.90
C ILE A 84 -2.88 6.04 5.96
N ALA A 85 -2.07 6.78 6.70
CA ALA A 85 -0.66 6.45 6.90
C ALA A 85 -0.49 5.07 7.56
N GLN A 86 -1.28 4.79 8.60
CA GLN A 86 -1.31 3.50 9.28
C GLN A 86 -1.83 2.37 8.38
N LEU A 87 -2.87 2.63 7.59
CA LEU A 87 -3.37 1.69 6.57
C LEU A 87 -2.26 1.32 5.59
N LEU A 88 -1.54 2.30 5.03
CA LEU A 88 -0.43 2.07 4.11
C LEU A 88 0.69 1.26 4.77
N GLY A 89 1.03 1.56 6.02
CA GLY A 89 2.01 0.79 6.78
C GLY A 89 1.60 -0.68 6.97
N LEU A 90 0.33 -0.94 7.26
CA LEU A 90 -0.20 -2.30 7.39
C LEU A 90 -0.27 -3.04 6.05
N LEU A 91 -0.57 -2.34 4.95
CA LEU A 91 -0.51 -2.91 3.61
C LEU A 91 0.92 -3.31 3.24
N LEU A 92 1.90 -2.44 3.52
CA LEU A 92 3.32 -2.73 3.30
C LEU A 92 3.80 -3.91 4.14
N LEU A 93 3.38 -3.98 5.41
CA LEU A 93 3.64 -5.12 6.28
C LEU A 93 3.05 -6.41 5.69
N SER A 94 1.85 -6.33 5.10
CA SER A 94 1.16 -7.51 4.59
C SER A 94 1.76 -8.10 3.33
N ASP A 95 2.55 -7.32 2.60
CA ASP A 95 3.32 -7.81 1.45
C ASP A 95 4.62 -8.51 1.90
N TYR A 96 5.19 -8.10 3.04
CA TYR A 96 6.43 -8.67 3.57
C TYR A 96 6.18 -9.91 4.45
N HIS A 97 5.13 -9.85 5.27
CA HIS A 97 4.77 -10.91 6.20
C HIS A 97 3.59 -11.69 5.64
N TRP A 98 3.73 -12.99 5.40
CA TRP A 98 2.62 -13.79 4.88
C TRP A 98 1.76 -14.37 6.01
N VAL A 99 0.44 -14.27 5.87
CA VAL A 99 -0.54 -14.98 6.72
C VAL A 99 -1.59 -15.67 5.85
N PRO A 100 -2.17 -16.80 6.29
CA PRO A 100 -3.14 -17.55 5.48
C PRO A 100 -4.41 -16.76 5.13
N LYS A 101 -4.83 -15.83 5.99
CA LYS A 101 -5.97 -14.93 5.80
C LYS A 101 -5.69 -13.61 6.47
N GLU A 102 -6.15 -12.52 5.85
CA GLU A 102 -6.02 -11.15 6.36
C GLU A 102 -6.55 -10.98 7.79
N ILE A 103 -7.63 -11.68 8.14
CA ILE A 103 -8.18 -11.63 9.50
C ILE A 103 -7.18 -12.09 10.58
N TYR A 104 -6.17 -12.88 10.21
CA TYR A 104 -5.19 -13.41 11.14
C TYR A 104 -4.14 -12.40 11.57
N TYR A 105 -3.98 -11.26 10.87
CA TYR A 105 -3.15 -10.16 11.37
C TYR A 105 -3.60 -9.65 12.75
N TRP A 106 -4.90 -9.74 13.04
CA TRP A 106 -5.48 -9.38 14.33
C TRP A 106 -5.84 -10.60 15.20
N CYS A 107 -5.26 -11.77 14.91
CA CYS A 107 -5.47 -12.94 15.74
C CYS A 107 -4.77 -12.77 17.10
N THR A 108 -5.41 -13.24 18.17
CA THR A 108 -4.85 -13.26 19.51
C THR A 108 -4.09 -14.56 19.83
N ALA A 109 -4.15 -15.55 18.93
CA ALA A 109 -3.44 -16.82 19.09
C ALA A 109 -1.93 -16.59 19.05
N LYS A 110 -1.20 -17.23 19.97
CA LYS A 110 0.25 -17.03 20.17
C LYS A 110 1.07 -17.19 18.89
N ASP A 111 0.70 -18.15 18.05
CA ASP A 111 1.47 -18.52 16.85
C ASP A 111 1.18 -17.64 15.63
N LEU A 112 0.11 -16.83 15.68
CA LEU A 112 -0.36 -15.98 14.59
C LEU A 112 -0.42 -14.50 14.96
N LYS A 113 -0.03 -14.15 16.19
CA LYS A 113 -0.17 -12.80 16.71
C LYS A 113 0.83 -11.87 16.03
N VAL A 114 0.32 -10.96 15.19
CA VAL A 114 1.09 -9.84 14.66
C VAL A 114 0.79 -8.60 15.50
N GLU A 115 1.56 -8.41 16.57
CA GLU A 115 1.29 -7.37 17.58
C GLU A 115 1.16 -5.98 16.95
N ILE A 116 2.06 -5.66 16.02
CA ILE A 116 2.08 -4.40 15.28
C ILE A 116 0.73 -4.08 14.66
N ALA A 117 0.04 -5.06 14.06
CA ALA A 117 -1.25 -4.84 13.42
C ALA A 117 -2.30 -4.37 14.42
N SER A 118 -2.41 -5.07 15.55
CA SER A 118 -3.35 -4.73 16.62
C SER A 118 -3.02 -3.44 17.37
N THR A 119 -1.73 -3.10 17.49
CA THR A 119 -1.25 -1.88 18.14
C THR A 119 -1.50 -0.64 17.27
N VAL A 120 -1.31 -0.78 15.96
CA VAL A 120 -1.43 0.33 15.02
C VAL A 120 -2.90 0.68 14.75
N MET A 121 -3.74 -0.32 14.48
CA MET A 121 -5.13 -0.08 14.11
C MET A 121 -6.00 -1.30 14.45
N SER A 122 -7.20 -1.08 14.99
CA SER A 122 -8.12 -2.21 15.22
C SER A 122 -8.65 -2.79 13.91
N ARG A 123 -8.94 -4.09 13.86
CA ARG A 123 -9.56 -4.74 12.70
C ARG A 123 -10.85 -4.06 12.25
N ASN A 124 -11.67 -3.62 13.21
CA ASN A 124 -12.97 -3.00 12.97
C ASN A 124 -12.84 -1.59 12.40
N HIS A 125 -11.70 -0.91 12.62
CA HIS A 125 -11.39 0.37 12.00
C HIS A 125 -10.72 0.19 10.63
N PHE A 126 -9.82 -0.79 10.52
CA PHE A 126 -9.10 -1.10 9.30
C PHE A 126 -10.01 -1.48 8.14
N HIS A 127 -10.95 -2.40 8.37
CA HIS A 127 -11.74 -2.99 7.27
C HIS A 127 -12.65 -1.98 6.55
N PRO A 128 -13.42 -1.13 7.26
CA PRO A 128 -14.21 -0.07 6.62
C PRO A 128 -13.35 0.90 5.81
N ILE A 129 -12.21 1.33 6.36
CA ILE A 129 -11.30 2.27 5.69
C ILE A 129 -10.74 1.63 4.42
N LYS A 130 -10.20 0.41 4.52
CA LYS A 130 -9.67 -0.34 3.36
C LYS A 130 -10.70 -0.53 2.24
N LYS A 131 -11.97 -0.75 2.59
CA LYS A 131 -13.08 -0.89 1.63
C LYS A 131 -13.35 0.39 0.84
N MET A 132 -13.12 1.55 1.44
CA MET A 132 -13.33 2.87 0.82
C MET A 132 -12.08 3.45 0.18
N PHE A 133 -10.92 2.93 0.58
CA PHE A 133 -9.62 3.32 0.06
C PHE A 133 -9.50 2.99 -1.42
N SER A 134 -9.09 3.98 -2.22
CA SER A 134 -8.85 3.82 -3.65
C SER A 134 -7.63 4.64 -4.04
N LEU A 135 -6.63 3.97 -4.63
CA LEU A 135 -5.57 4.63 -5.39
C LEU A 135 -6.17 4.96 -6.76
N LYS A 136 -6.57 6.22 -6.96
CA LYS A 136 -6.95 6.75 -8.28
C LYS A 136 -5.75 7.33 -8.97
#